data_AF-A0A496V575-F1
#
_entry.id   AF-A0A496V575-F1
#
_cell.length_a   1.000
_cell.length_b   1.000
_cell.length_c   1.000
_cell.angle_alpha   90.00
_cell.angle_beta   90.00
_cell.angle_gamma   90.00
#
_symmetry.space_group_name_H-M   'P 1'
#
loop_
_entity.id
_entity.type
_entity.pdbx_description
1 polymer ?
#
loop_
_entity_poly.entity_id
_entity_poly.type
_entity_poly.pdbx_seq_one_letter_code
_entity_poly.pdbx_strand_id
1 'polypeptide(L)'
;MMLNFKDCTLAQLDATFNLEQIDDCQILPAWLLKELEISDLERQIIVMFQQTLKSHVRDWNEMELIQHFIGPIFSSVNFSSKKFGLFAERSFSGTVDGIEMSGRPDGIIASGFRKPKKPYFLFSRVQERKRPER
;
A
#
# COMPACT_ATOMS: atom_id res chain seq x y z
N MET A 1 15.64 17.40 -12.32
CA MET A 1 14.61 17.73 -11.32
C MET A 1 14.35 16.48 -10.51
N MET A 2 14.27 16.57 -9.18
CA MET A 2 14.02 15.43 -8.29
C MET A 2 12.69 15.63 -7.56
N LEU A 3 11.78 14.66 -7.64
CA LEU A 3 10.49 14.66 -6.95
C LEU A 3 10.54 13.75 -5.72
N ASN A 4 9.95 14.20 -4.62
CA ASN A 4 9.72 13.36 -3.44
C ASN A 4 8.29 12.81 -3.47
N PHE A 5 8.11 11.52 -3.20
CA PHE A 5 6.79 10.89 -3.17
C PHE A 5 5.79 11.60 -2.25
N LYS A 6 6.25 12.14 -1.12
CA LYS A 6 5.37 12.80 -0.13
C LYS A 6 4.89 14.19 -0.58
N ASP A 7 5.61 14.81 -1.52
CA ASP A 7 5.34 16.19 -1.97
C ASP A 7 4.54 16.21 -3.29
N CYS A 8 4.31 15.05 -3.91
CA CYS A 8 3.60 14.95 -5.18
C CYS A 8 2.08 15.09 -4.97
N THR A 9 1.45 15.98 -5.75
CA THR A 9 -0.02 16.04 -5.87
C THR A 9 -0.49 15.32 -7.12
N LEU A 10 -1.75 14.84 -7.13
CA LEU A 10 -2.32 14.19 -8.32
C LEU A 10 -2.25 15.10 -9.56
N ALA A 11 -2.71 16.35 -9.44
CA ALA A 11 -2.68 17.31 -10.56
C ALA A 11 -1.26 17.56 -11.11
N GLN A 12 -0.24 17.57 -10.24
CA GLN A 12 1.15 17.65 -10.67
C GLN A 12 1.57 16.40 -11.44
N LEU A 13 1.25 15.20 -10.92
CA LEU A 13 1.58 13.94 -11.57
C LEU A 13 0.89 13.81 -12.93
N ASP A 14 -0.39 14.19 -13.01
CA ASP A 14 -1.16 14.18 -14.26
C ASP A 14 -0.51 15.05 -15.33
N ALA A 15 -0.16 16.29 -14.99
CA ALA A 15 0.52 17.20 -15.92
C ALA A 15 1.95 16.76 -16.26
N THR A 16 2.67 16.15 -15.30
CA THR A 16 4.09 15.77 -15.48
C THR A 16 4.23 14.53 -16.37
N PHE A 17 3.37 13.54 -16.18
CA PHE A 17 3.45 12.25 -16.86
C PHE A 17 2.34 12.03 -17.89
N ASN A 18 1.58 13.09 -18.20
CA ASN A 18 0.44 13.06 -19.11
C ASN A 18 -0.54 11.92 -18.78
N LEU A 19 -0.92 11.82 -17.50
CA LEU A 19 -1.81 10.79 -17.00
C LEU A 19 -3.27 11.18 -17.24
N GLU A 20 -4.09 10.18 -17.53
CA GLU A 20 -5.55 10.32 -17.67
C GLU A 20 -6.24 9.35 -16.70
N GLN A 21 -7.24 9.85 -15.98
CA GLN A 21 -8.08 9.01 -15.15
C GLN A 21 -9.01 8.18 -16.03
N ILE A 22 -9.02 6.87 -15.80
CA ILE A 22 -9.95 5.94 -16.46
C ILE A 22 -11.06 5.54 -15.50
N ASP A 23 -12.30 5.57 -15.97
CA ASP A 23 -13.47 5.12 -15.19
C ASP A 23 -13.73 3.62 -15.37
N ASP A 24 -13.36 3.06 -16.53
CA ASP A 24 -13.53 1.65 -16.85
C ASP A 24 -12.18 0.90 -16.84
N CYS A 25 -11.95 0.13 -15.78
CA CYS A 25 -10.79 -0.73 -15.65
C CYS A 25 -11.21 -2.20 -15.84
N GLN A 26 -11.03 -2.74 -17.04
CA GLN A 26 -11.40 -4.11 -17.40
C GLN A 26 -10.77 -5.20 -16.50
N ILE A 27 -9.62 -4.91 -15.90
CA ILE A 27 -8.91 -5.84 -14.99
C ILE A 27 -9.61 -5.92 -13.63
N LEU A 28 -10.24 -4.84 -13.16
CA LEU A 28 -10.83 -4.77 -11.83
C LEU A 28 -12.02 -5.74 -11.67
N PRO A 29 -13.01 -5.80 -12.60
CA PRO A 29 -14.06 -6.81 -12.55
C PRO A 29 -13.51 -8.24 -12.52
N ALA A 30 -12.47 -8.53 -13.30
CA ALA A 30 -11.86 -9.86 -13.32
C ALA A 30 -11.25 -10.23 -11.95
N TRP A 31 -10.75 -9.26 -11.19
CA TRP A 31 -10.26 -9.48 -9.83
C TRP A 31 -11.40 -9.61 -8.82
N LEU A 32 -12.45 -8.79 -8.94
CA LEU A 32 -13.60 -8.78 -8.02
C LEU A 32 -14.51 -10.00 -8.18
N LEU A 33 -14.66 -10.51 -9.39
CA LEU A 33 -15.50 -11.68 -9.71
C LEU A 33 -14.76 -13.01 -9.53
N LYS A 34 -13.47 -12.98 -9.19
CA LYS A 34 -12.70 -14.19 -8.97
C LYS A 34 -13.18 -14.86 -7.68
N GLU A 35 -13.76 -16.04 -7.81
CA GLU A 35 -14.04 -16.89 -6.66
C GLU A 35 -12.70 -17.32 -6.02
N LEU A 36 -12.55 -16.97 -4.75
CA LEU A 36 -11.40 -17.34 -3.94
C LEU A 36 -11.89 -18.27 -2.84
N GLU A 37 -11.30 -19.45 -2.77
CA GLU A 37 -11.50 -20.33 -1.63
C GLU A 37 -10.77 -19.75 -0.43
N ILE A 38 -11.52 -19.49 0.65
CA ILE A 38 -10.96 -19.07 1.93
C ILE A 38 -11.02 -20.29 2.85
N SER A 39 -9.86 -20.74 3.32
CA SER A 39 -9.79 -21.83 4.29
C SER A 39 -10.45 -21.45 5.61
N ASP A 40 -10.83 -22.47 6.40
CA ASP A 40 -11.42 -22.23 7.72
C ASP A 40 -10.48 -21.45 8.65
N LEU A 41 -9.17 -21.68 8.54
CA LEU A 41 -8.16 -20.94 9.29
C LEU A 41 -8.13 -19.46 8.90
N GLU A 42 -8.07 -19.16 7.60
CA GLU A 42 -8.09 -17.77 7.12
C GLU A 42 -9.39 -17.07 7.52
N ARG A 43 -10.52 -17.75 7.43
CA ARG A 43 -11.81 -17.22 7.87
C ARG A 43 -11.80 -16.85 9.35
N GLN A 44 -11.28 -17.72 10.22
CA GLN A 44 -11.18 -17.44 11.65
C GLN A 44 -10.27 -16.23 11.93
N ILE A 45 -9.12 -16.15 11.25
CA ILE A 45 -8.18 -15.04 11.36
C ILE A 45 -8.84 -13.71 10.93
N ILE A 46 -9.55 -13.71 9.79
CA ILE A 46 -10.25 -12.53 9.28
C ILE A 46 -11.35 -12.07 10.26
N VAL A 47 -12.15 -13.01 10.77
CA VAL A 47 -13.21 -12.69 11.75
C VAL A 47 -12.62 -12.09 13.03
N MET A 48 -11.52 -12.64 13.53
CA MET A 48 -10.80 -12.10 14.68
C MET A 48 -10.36 -10.66 14.42
N PHE A 49 -9.69 -10.38 13.29
CA PHE A 49 -9.24 -9.03 12.97
C PHE A 49 -10.40 -8.03 12.77
N GLN A 50 -11.52 -8.47 12.19
CA GLN A 50 -12.72 -7.64 12.08
C GLN A 50 -13.25 -7.22 13.45
N GLN A 51 -13.26 -8.13 14.43
CA GLN A 51 -13.67 -7.82 15.79
C GLN A 51 -12.69 -6.84 16.45
N THR A 52 -11.38 -7.06 16.29
CA THR A 52 -10.36 -6.15 16.83
C THR A 52 -10.51 -4.73 16.28
N LEU A 53 -10.71 -4.59 14.96
CA LEU A 53 -10.92 -3.28 14.35
C LEU A 53 -12.17 -2.57 14.88
N LYS A 54 -13.30 -3.29 15.01
CA LYS A 54 -14.54 -2.70 15.52
C LYS A 54 -14.38 -2.13 16.92
N SER A 55 -13.57 -2.78 17.76
CA SER A 55 -13.39 -2.40 19.16
C SER A 55 -12.31 -1.34 19.38
N HIS A 56 -11.21 -1.35 18.60
CA HIS A 56 -9.99 -0.61 18.97
C HIS A 56 -9.49 0.39 17.93
N VAL A 57 -9.95 0.34 16.67
CA VAL A 57 -9.34 1.13 15.58
C VAL A 57 -9.37 2.64 15.84
N ARG A 58 -10.35 3.13 16.61
CA ARG A 58 -10.51 4.55 16.92
C ARG A 58 -9.52 5.06 17.97
N ASP A 59 -8.98 4.17 18.78
CA ASP A 59 -8.07 4.51 19.88
C ASP A 59 -6.61 4.29 19.49
N TRP A 60 -6.36 3.53 18.41
CA TRP A 60 -5.02 3.28 17.91
C TRP A 60 -4.43 4.49 17.20
N ASN A 61 -3.19 4.82 17.56
CA ASN A 61 -2.31 5.59 16.69
C ASN A 61 -1.87 4.75 15.49
N GLU A 62 -1.14 5.35 14.56
CA GLU A 62 -0.80 4.68 13.30
C GLU A 62 0.16 3.50 13.49
N MET A 63 1.09 3.59 14.45
CA MET A 63 2.00 2.48 14.73
C MET A 63 1.23 1.30 15.30
N GLU A 64 0.27 1.56 16.18
CA GLU A 64 -0.62 0.54 16.74
C GLU A 64 -1.50 -0.09 15.65
N LEU A 65 -2.07 0.70 14.74
CA LEU A 65 -2.82 0.19 13.59
C LEU A 65 -1.96 -0.70 12.69
N ILE A 66 -0.72 -0.28 12.42
CA ILE A 66 0.24 -1.06 11.63
C ILE A 66 0.56 -2.38 12.33
N GLN A 67 0.85 -2.36 13.63
CA GLN A 67 1.27 -3.54 14.37
C GLN A 67 0.11 -4.52 14.63
N HIS A 68 -1.07 -4.02 14.96
CA HIS A 68 -2.20 -4.85 15.38
C HIS A 68 -3.09 -5.34 14.23
N PHE A 69 -3.09 -4.66 13.09
CA PHE A 69 -3.95 -5.03 11.97
C PHE A 69 -3.22 -5.15 10.63
N ILE A 70 -2.60 -4.07 10.13
CA ILE A 70 -2.06 -4.06 8.76
C ILE A 70 -0.92 -5.08 8.59
N GLY A 71 0.05 -5.08 9.51
CA GLY A 71 1.19 -6.00 9.52
C GLY A 71 0.76 -7.47 9.62
N PRO A 72 -0.14 -7.84 10.55
CA PRO A 72 -0.68 -9.18 10.64
C PRO A 72 -1.44 -9.63 9.37
N ILE A 73 -2.24 -8.76 8.74
CA ILE A 73 -2.92 -9.06 7.47
C ILE A 73 -1.90 -9.32 6.35
N PHE A 74 -0.86 -8.51 6.22
CA PHE A 74 0.17 -8.78 5.22
C PHE A 74 0.99 -10.03 5.50
N SER A 75 1.19 -10.34 6.78
CA SER A 75 1.89 -11.56 7.20
C SER A 75 1.08 -12.82 6.86
N SER A 76 -0.26 -12.78 6.97
CA SER A 76 -1.11 -13.91 6.59
C SER A 76 -1.10 -14.21 5.10
N VAL A 77 -0.97 -13.17 4.25
CA VAL A 77 -0.80 -13.33 2.79
C VAL A 77 0.59 -13.89 2.44
N ASN A 78 1.56 -13.79 3.35
CA ASN A 78 2.91 -14.32 3.22
C ASN A 78 3.63 -13.87 1.93
N PHE A 79 3.86 -12.57 1.79
CA PHE A 79 4.65 -12.02 0.68
C PHE A 79 6.15 -12.42 0.70
N SER A 80 6.60 -13.22 1.67
CA SER A 80 8.02 -13.53 1.90
C SER A 80 8.53 -14.65 0.98
N SER A 81 8.98 -14.28 -0.21
CA SER A 81 9.61 -15.22 -1.15
C SER A 81 11.03 -14.82 -1.54
N LYS A 82 11.75 -15.68 -2.26
CA LYS A 82 13.06 -15.33 -2.85
C LYS A 82 12.94 -14.32 -4.01
N LYS A 83 11.74 -14.14 -4.57
CA LYS A 83 11.51 -13.32 -5.78
C LYS A 83 10.90 -11.96 -5.46
N PHE A 84 10.06 -11.89 -4.46
CA PHE A 84 9.37 -10.68 -3.99
C PHE A 84 9.16 -10.74 -2.48
N GLY A 85 8.95 -9.57 -1.89
CA GLY A 85 8.81 -9.36 -0.45
C GLY A 85 7.97 -8.14 -0.13
N LEU A 86 7.47 -8.08 1.11
CA LEU A 86 7.04 -6.85 1.74
C LEU A 86 8.24 -6.21 2.45
N PHE A 87 8.51 -4.94 2.13
CA PHE A 87 9.56 -4.15 2.74
C PHE A 87 8.95 -2.94 3.43
N ALA A 88 9.09 -2.85 4.75
CA ALA A 88 8.61 -1.72 5.53
C ALA A 88 9.71 -0.66 5.72
N GLU A 89 9.33 0.62 5.71
CA GLU A 89 10.19 1.75 6.09
C GLU A 89 11.53 1.81 5.35
N ARG A 90 11.56 1.43 4.06
CA ARG A 90 12.77 1.47 3.22
C ARG A 90 12.73 2.64 2.25
N SER A 91 13.86 3.35 2.13
CA SER A 91 14.02 4.33 1.05
C SER A 91 13.95 3.63 -0.31
N PHE A 92 13.21 4.23 -1.23
CA PHE A 92 13.03 3.74 -2.58
C PHE A 92 13.14 4.91 -3.56
N SER A 93 13.81 4.70 -4.68
CA SER A 93 13.97 5.69 -5.73
C SER A 93 13.99 5.04 -7.11
N GLY A 94 13.72 5.84 -8.13
CA GLY A 94 13.74 5.42 -9.52
C GLY A 94 13.62 6.62 -10.46
N THR A 95 13.76 6.34 -11.75
CA THR A 95 13.60 7.35 -12.80
C THR A 95 12.41 6.98 -13.67
N VAL A 96 11.47 7.90 -13.84
CA VAL A 96 10.31 7.77 -14.71
C VAL A 96 10.35 8.91 -15.71
N ASP A 97 10.38 8.60 -17.00
CA ASP A 97 10.48 9.59 -18.09
C ASP A 97 11.60 10.64 -17.90
N GLY A 98 12.76 10.18 -17.39
CA GLY A 98 13.92 11.03 -17.12
C GLY A 98 13.84 11.86 -15.83
N ILE A 99 12.74 11.77 -15.08
CA ILE A 99 12.54 12.46 -13.80
C ILE A 99 12.91 11.51 -12.67
N GLU A 100 13.85 11.92 -11.82
CA GLU A 100 14.20 11.18 -10.62
C GLU A 100 13.12 11.36 -9.55
N MET A 101 12.63 10.25 -9.00
CA MET A 101 11.64 10.23 -7.94
C MET A 101 12.16 9.39 -6.78
N SER A 102 11.91 9.83 -5.55
CA SER A 102 12.35 9.13 -4.35
C SER A 102 11.42 9.32 -3.16
N GLY A 103 11.52 8.44 -2.17
CA GLY A 103 10.82 8.60 -0.90
C GLY A 103 11.06 7.43 0.04
N ARG A 104 10.37 7.48 1.18
CA ARG A 104 10.37 6.41 2.19
C ARG A 104 8.92 6.07 2.54
N PRO A 105 8.29 5.16 1.78
CA PRO A 105 6.95 4.63 2.04
C PRO A 105 6.90 3.82 3.33
N ASP A 106 5.71 3.74 3.92
CA ASP A 106 5.46 2.91 5.10
C ASP A 106 5.63 1.42 4.74
N GLY A 107 5.21 1.02 3.54
CA GLY A 107 5.58 -0.27 2.98
C GLY A 107 5.51 -0.39 1.45
N ILE A 108 6.27 -1.37 0.97
CA ILE A 108 6.48 -1.64 -0.46
C ILE A 108 6.39 -3.14 -0.69
N ILE A 109 5.44 -3.58 -1.51
CA ILE A 109 5.46 -4.92 -2.10
C ILE A 109 6.27 -4.82 -3.37
N ALA A 110 7.43 -5.47 -3.40
CA ALA A 110 8.37 -5.36 -4.51
C ALA A 110 9.09 -6.67 -4.79
N SER A 111 9.60 -6.81 -6.01
CA SER A 111 10.63 -7.81 -6.31
C SER A 111 11.91 -7.57 -5.51
N GLY A 112 12.69 -8.64 -5.35
CA GLY A 112 13.93 -8.65 -4.57
C GLY A 112 13.80 -9.47 -3.30
N PHE A 113 14.94 -9.81 -2.71
CA PHE A 113 15.02 -10.65 -1.51
C PHE A 113 15.50 -9.84 -0.29
N ARG A 114 16.64 -9.14 -0.40
CA ARG A 114 17.20 -8.33 0.68
C ARG A 114 16.85 -6.85 0.62
N LYS A 115 16.50 -6.37 -0.58
CA LYS A 115 16.15 -4.97 -0.85
C LYS A 115 15.08 -4.91 -1.94
N PRO A 116 14.15 -3.93 -1.89
CA PRO A 116 13.18 -3.73 -2.95
C PRO A 116 13.89 -3.34 -4.25
N LYS A 117 13.40 -3.86 -5.39
CA LYS A 117 13.92 -3.54 -6.73
C LYS A 117 12.85 -2.92 -7.63
N LYS A 118 11.87 -3.71 -8.07
CA LYS A 118 10.69 -3.22 -8.81
C LYS A 118 9.46 -3.27 -7.90
N PRO A 119 8.80 -2.13 -7.66
CA PRO A 119 7.60 -2.09 -6.84
C PRO A 119 6.41 -2.62 -7.65
N TYR A 120 5.56 -3.40 -6.99
CA TYR A 120 4.25 -3.79 -7.49
C TYR A 120 3.16 -2.98 -6.82
N PHE A 121 3.36 -2.65 -5.54
CA PHE A 121 2.43 -1.85 -4.76
C PHE A 121 3.21 -1.06 -3.70
N LEU A 122 2.87 0.21 -3.52
CA LEU A 122 3.36 1.03 -2.43
C LEU A 122 2.17 1.53 -1.63
N PHE A 123 2.29 1.51 -0.32
CA PHE A 123 1.37 2.21 0.55
C PHE A 123 2.18 3.17 1.42
N SER A 124 1.77 4.42 1.35
CA SER A 124 2.27 5.50 2.17
C SER A 124 1.06 6.18 2.76
N ARG A 125 1.23 6.73 3.96
CA ARG A 125 0.26 7.64 4.53
C ARG A 125 -0.07 8.78 3.57
N VAL A 126 -1.35 8.94 3.28
CA VAL A 126 -1.87 10.21 2.78
C VAL A 126 -2.00 11.11 4.00
N GLN A 127 -1.24 12.20 4.05
CA GLN A 127 -1.48 13.21 5.08
C GLN A 127 -2.91 13.71 4.89
N GLU A 128 -3.77 13.45 5.89
CA GLU A 128 -5.09 14.07 5.92
C GLU A 128 -4.90 15.57 5.75
N ARG A 129 -5.47 16.13 4.68
CA ARG A 129 -5.77 17.56 4.69
C ARG A 129 -6.57 17.76 5.96
N LYS A 130 -6.03 18.53 6.91
CA LYS A 130 -6.68 18.86 8.19
C LYS A 130 -8.17 19.00 7.93
N ARG A 131 -9.01 18.17 8.58
CA ARG A 131 -10.45 18.40 8.59
C ARG A 131 -10.65 19.86 8.98
N PRO A 132 -11.38 20.68 8.20
CA PRO A 132 -11.74 22.00 8.67
C PRO A 132 -12.47 21.82 9.99
N GLU A 133 -11.99 22.49 11.03
CA GLU A 133 -12.67 22.56 12.32
C GLU A 133 -14.09 23.06 12.05
N ARG A 134 -15.09 22.28 12.47
CA ARG A 134 -16.51 22.67 12.41
C ARG A 134 -16.83 23.59 13.56
#